data_AF-A0A2N5TKC1-F1
#
_entry.id   AF-A0A2N5TKC1-F1
#
_cell.length_a   1.000
_cell.length_b   1.000
_cell.length_c   1.000
_cell.angle_alpha   90.00
_cell.angle_beta   90.00
_cell.angle_gamma   90.00
#
_symmetry.space_group_name_H-M   'P 1'
#
loop_
_entity.id
_entity.type
_entity.pdbx_description
1 polymer ?
#
loop_
_entity_poly.entity_id
_entity_poly.type
_entity_poly.pdbx_seq_one_letter_code
_entity_poly.pdbx_strand_id
1 'polypeptide(L)'
;INIGFMARISRRRTGFSLSRGPVIIRHPRSRISTHPIDLNLAIKMALRNGYIVIPPNQANPPEQVQEENYEDHFHNHDNYREPSPPPPADVVTQYAMHRDNLSAAWKLIEKSMAAAFFVCQYQTKNWTSSTTYLEPLEECNCPNTHKRPVDLIHTHDRHPKQEVEFCDCIPDPICLIYLGYIPASPKKPCTAFSIPFIQLFHHIWYESAIPYSSFIAGTVYHQDTRSSTQLLAQSQSKNPRELQIPFSEAIDAYRRIQHFQKQLIKTTLSLTIQAMDGNFQH
;
A
#
# COMPACT_ATOMS: atom_id res chain seq x y z
N ILE A 1 -76.57 -12.14 -35.43
CA ILE A 1 -77.15 -13.26 -34.63
C ILE A 1 -76.07 -14.33 -34.49
N ASN A 2 -75.76 -14.74 -33.25
CA ASN A 2 -74.79 -15.75 -32.75
C ASN A 2 -73.29 -15.50 -33.08
N ILE A 3 -72.41 -15.13 -32.13
CA ILE A 3 -71.91 -15.78 -30.88
C ILE A 3 -71.14 -17.08 -31.15
N GLY A 4 -69.82 -17.03 -30.96
CA GLY A 4 -68.91 -18.18 -30.91
C GLY A 4 -67.73 -17.89 -30.00
N PHE A 5 -67.64 -18.66 -28.91
CA PHE A 5 -66.64 -18.67 -27.84
C PHE A 5 -65.18 -18.48 -28.26
N MET A 6 -64.42 -17.65 -27.54
CA MET A 6 -62.95 -17.77 -27.47
C MET A 6 -62.52 -18.10 -26.03
N ALA A 7 -62.08 -19.35 -25.86
CA ALA A 7 -61.49 -19.87 -24.66
C ALA A 7 -60.01 -19.44 -24.52
N ARG A 8 -59.62 -19.18 -23.27
CA ARG A 8 -58.26 -18.85 -22.83
C ARG A 8 -57.26 -19.95 -23.17
N ILE A 9 -56.13 -19.59 -23.78
CA ILE A 9 -54.92 -20.42 -23.78
C ILE A 9 -53.76 -19.59 -23.21
N SER A 10 -53.33 -20.02 -22.03
CA SER A 10 -52.16 -19.58 -21.29
C SER A 10 -50.88 -19.97 -22.05
N ARG A 11 -50.00 -19.00 -22.32
CA ARG A 11 -48.61 -19.27 -22.71
C ARG A 11 -47.70 -19.09 -21.50
N ARG A 12 -47.26 -20.23 -20.97
CA ARG A 12 -46.21 -20.36 -19.96
C ARG A 12 -44.88 -19.87 -20.54
N ARG A 13 -44.25 -18.87 -19.90
CA ARG A 13 -42.79 -18.66 -20.00
C ARG A 13 -42.12 -19.58 -18.98
N THR A 14 -41.25 -20.44 -19.48
CA THR A 14 -40.40 -21.36 -18.74
C THR A 14 -39.46 -20.58 -17.81
N GLY A 15 -39.60 -20.80 -16.51
CA GLY A 15 -38.61 -20.42 -15.51
C GLY A 15 -37.47 -21.44 -15.49
N PHE A 16 -36.24 -20.95 -15.39
CA PHE A 16 -35.11 -21.71 -14.87
C PHE A 16 -34.82 -21.21 -13.46
N SER A 17 -34.96 -22.11 -12.48
CA SER A 17 -34.52 -21.93 -11.10
C SER A 17 -33.19 -22.65 -10.89
N LEU A 18 -32.20 -21.91 -10.41
CA LEU A 18 -31.01 -22.39 -9.67
C LEU A 18 -30.85 -21.34 -8.55
N SER A 19 -31.44 -21.56 -7.38
CA SER A 19 -30.85 -22.24 -6.21
C SER A 19 -29.55 -21.58 -5.71
N ARG A 20 -29.70 -20.84 -4.59
CA ARG A 20 -28.69 -20.41 -3.60
C ARG A 20 -27.69 -19.33 -4.05
N GLY A 21 -28.10 -18.06 -3.91
CA GLY A 21 -27.16 -16.94 -3.78
C GLY A 21 -26.35 -17.02 -2.47
N PRO A 22 -25.18 -16.37 -2.38
CA PRO A 22 -24.36 -16.40 -1.18
C PRO A 22 -25.09 -15.71 -0.02
N VAL A 23 -25.11 -16.37 1.13
CA VAL A 23 -25.60 -15.80 2.39
C VAL A 23 -24.69 -14.63 2.76
N ILE A 24 -25.21 -13.41 2.67
CA ILE A 24 -24.54 -12.21 3.18
C ILE A 24 -24.55 -12.31 4.72
N ILE A 25 -23.47 -12.84 5.29
CA ILE A 25 -23.22 -12.72 6.73
C ILE A 25 -22.79 -11.28 6.98
N ARG A 26 -23.76 -10.43 7.37
CA ARG A 26 -23.46 -9.08 7.86
C ARG A 26 -22.76 -9.21 9.21
N HIS A 27 -21.45 -8.96 9.26
CA HIS A 27 -20.79 -8.73 10.55
C HIS A 27 -21.27 -7.38 11.12
N PRO A 28 -21.56 -7.29 12.43
CA PRO A 28 -21.95 -6.04 13.05
C PRO A 28 -20.79 -5.04 12.92
N ARG A 29 -21.09 -3.85 12.37
CA ARG A 29 -20.17 -2.70 12.39
C ARG A 29 -19.72 -2.48 13.84
N SER A 30 -18.42 -2.49 14.08
CA SER A 30 -17.86 -2.12 15.38
C SER A 30 -18.38 -0.74 15.77
N ARG A 31 -19.04 -0.64 16.93
CA ARG A 31 -19.48 0.64 17.48
C ARG A 31 -18.24 1.52 17.66
N ILE A 32 -18.22 2.66 17.00
CA ILE A 32 -17.21 3.70 17.19
C ILE A 32 -17.38 4.19 18.63
N SER A 33 -16.38 3.94 19.48
CA SER A 33 -16.33 4.52 20.82
C SER A 33 -16.18 6.04 20.68
N THR A 34 -17.06 6.79 21.33
CA THR A 34 -17.12 8.26 21.29
C THR A 34 -16.18 8.92 22.31
N HIS A 35 -15.25 8.17 22.91
CA HIS A 35 -14.30 8.73 23.86
C HIS A 35 -13.10 9.36 23.16
N PRO A 36 -12.75 10.63 23.47
CA PRO A 36 -11.55 11.25 22.96
C PRO A 36 -10.33 10.52 23.54
N ILE A 37 -9.51 9.95 22.66
CA ILE A 37 -8.27 9.28 23.04
C ILE A 37 -7.23 10.38 23.27
N ASP A 38 -6.71 10.48 24.49
CA ASP A 38 -5.66 11.44 24.85
C ASP A 38 -4.33 11.03 24.19
N LEU A 39 -3.93 11.78 23.16
CA LEU A 39 -2.72 11.55 22.37
C LEU A 39 -1.46 11.52 23.24
N ASN A 40 -1.39 12.38 24.27
CA ASN A 40 -0.22 12.46 25.15
C ASN A 40 -0.09 11.22 26.04
N LEU A 41 -1.22 10.65 26.43
CA LEU A 41 -1.26 9.39 27.19
C LEU A 41 -0.80 8.22 26.31
N ALA A 42 -1.26 8.17 25.05
CA ALA A 42 -0.85 7.15 24.10
C ALA A 42 0.65 7.20 23.79
N ILE A 43 1.22 8.39 23.60
CA ILE A 43 2.66 8.59 23.38
C ILE A 43 3.48 8.11 24.59
N LYS A 44 3.06 8.46 25.83
CA LYS A 44 3.72 7.98 27.06
C LYS A 44 3.68 6.45 27.19
N MET A 45 2.56 5.83 26.85
CA MET A 45 2.43 4.37 26.84
C MET A 45 3.32 3.73 25.77
N ALA A 46 3.44 4.34 24.59
CA ALA A 46 4.29 3.85 23.51
C ALA A 46 5.79 3.92 23.85
N LEU A 47 6.23 5.01 24.49
CA LEU A 47 7.60 5.18 24.98
C LEU A 47 7.94 4.19 26.11
N ARG A 48 7.05 4.05 27.10
CA ARG A 48 7.25 3.16 28.26
C ARG A 48 7.45 1.70 27.86
N ASN A 49 6.84 1.28 26.76
CA ASN A 49 6.87 -0.10 26.28
C ASN A 49 7.82 -0.30 25.09
N GLY A 50 8.66 0.70 24.76
CA GLY A 50 9.69 0.57 23.71
C GLY A 50 9.15 0.48 22.28
N TYR A 51 7.91 0.92 22.04
CA TYR A 51 7.32 0.97 20.69
C TYR A 51 7.82 2.15 19.87
N ILE A 52 8.33 3.19 20.53
CA ILE A 52 9.00 4.34 19.94
C ILE A 52 10.41 4.39 20.54
N VAL A 53 11.43 4.36 19.69
CA VAL A 53 12.82 4.62 20.06
C VAL A 53 13.20 5.93 19.38
N ILE A 54 13.57 6.94 20.16
CA ILE A 54 14.15 8.19 19.65
C ILE A 54 15.65 7.91 19.49
N PRO A 55 16.18 7.73 18.28
CA PRO A 55 17.60 7.43 18.11
C PRO A 55 18.43 8.66 18.47
N PRO A 56 19.51 8.55 19.26
CA PRO A 56 20.51 9.60 19.30
C PRO A 56 21.29 9.59 17.98
N ASN A 57 21.54 10.79 17.44
CA ASN A 57 22.35 11.05 16.24
C ASN A 57 23.55 10.10 16.13
N GLN A 58 23.58 9.27 15.09
CA GLN A 58 24.81 8.64 14.61
C GLN A 58 25.09 9.15 13.20
N ALA A 59 26.00 10.12 13.15
CA ALA A 59 26.72 10.52 11.96
C ALA A 59 27.71 9.39 11.59
N ASN A 60 27.52 8.79 10.42
CA ASN A 60 28.57 8.37 9.49
C ASN A 60 27.92 7.97 8.15
N PRO A 61 28.46 8.40 7.00
CA PRO A 61 27.82 8.19 5.70
C PRO A 61 28.10 6.76 5.18
N PRO A 62 27.09 6.04 4.65
CA PRO A 62 27.36 4.83 3.89
C PRO A 62 27.73 5.16 2.43
N GLU A 63 28.82 4.53 2.04
CA GLU A 63 29.46 4.40 0.74
C GLU A 63 28.46 4.24 -0.43
N GLN A 64 28.77 4.91 -1.55
CA GLN A 64 27.94 4.97 -2.75
C GLN A 64 27.84 3.60 -3.42
N VAL A 65 26.72 2.89 -3.23
CA VAL A 65 26.36 1.74 -4.06
C VAL A 65 25.74 2.26 -5.34
N GLN A 66 26.41 2.02 -6.47
CA GLN A 66 25.90 2.28 -7.81
C GLN A 66 24.77 1.29 -8.12
N GLU A 67 23.61 1.79 -8.54
CA GLU A 67 22.50 0.96 -9.00
C GLU A 67 22.88 0.30 -10.33
N GLU A 68 23.21 -0.99 -10.26
CA GLU A 68 23.41 -1.82 -11.46
C GLU A 68 22.06 -2.16 -12.09
N ASN A 69 22.05 -2.10 -13.42
CA ASN A 69 20.92 -2.23 -14.32
C ASN A 69 20.09 -3.50 -14.04
N TYR A 70 18.82 -3.34 -13.68
CA TYR A 70 17.87 -4.44 -13.46
C TYR A 70 17.54 -5.15 -14.78
N GLU A 71 18.14 -6.32 -15.03
CA GLU A 71 17.61 -7.27 -16.02
C GLU A 71 16.64 -8.23 -15.33
N ASP A 72 15.35 -8.10 -15.67
CA ASP A 72 14.29 -9.01 -15.25
C ASP A 72 14.37 -10.32 -16.03
N HIS A 73 15.00 -11.33 -15.44
CA HIS A 73 15.09 -12.66 -16.06
C HIS A 73 13.81 -13.50 -15.91
N PHE A 74 12.80 -13.06 -15.15
CA PHE A 74 11.65 -13.91 -14.79
C PHE A 74 10.31 -13.45 -15.37
N HIS A 75 10.22 -12.19 -15.82
CA HIS A 75 9.00 -11.62 -16.40
C HIS A 75 9.20 -11.10 -17.82
N ASN A 76 9.98 -11.82 -18.63
CA ASN A 76 9.93 -11.63 -20.08
C ASN A 76 8.65 -12.31 -20.61
N HIS A 77 7.58 -11.52 -20.76
CA HIS A 77 6.35 -11.99 -21.38
C HIS A 77 6.54 -12.07 -22.91
N ASP A 78 7.23 -13.13 -23.36
CA ASP A 78 7.29 -13.48 -24.78
C ASP A 78 6.94 -14.95 -25.00
N ASN A 79 5.95 -15.12 -25.88
CA ASN A 79 5.52 -16.30 -26.64
C ASN A 79 6.25 -17.63 -26.39
N TYR A 80 5.47 -18.68 -26.09
CA TYR A 80 5.87 -20.09 -26.06
C TYR A 80 7.14 -20.40 -26.89
N ARG A 81 8.29 -20.41 -26.23
CA ARG A 81 9.54 -20.97 -26.71
C ARG A 81 10.10 -21.86 -25.60
N GLU A 82 10.78 -22.93 -26.01
CA GLU A 82 11.26 -24.06 -25.21
C GLU A 82 11.71 -23.74 -23.77
N PRO A 83 11.65 -24.72 -22.84
CA PRO A 83 12.12 -24.53 -21.47
C PRO A 83 13.57 -24.05 -21.50
N SER A 84 13.79 -22.80 -21.09
CA SER A 84 15.13 -22.26 -20.92
C SER A 84 15.88 -23.11 -19.88
N PRO A 85 17.19 -23.35 -20.07
CA PRO A 85 17.98 -24.04 -19.05
C PRO A 85 17.86 -23.30 -17.72
N PRO A 86 17.87 -24.02 -16.58
CA PRO A 86 17.75 -23.39 -15.28
C PRO A 86 18.87 -22.35 -15.11
N PRO A 87 18.56 -21.21 -14.47
CA PRO A 87 19.54 -20.16 -14.28
C PRO A 87 20.77 -20.68 -13.52
N PRO A 88 21.98 -20.14 -13.78
CA PRO A 88 23.20 -20.54 -13.08
C PRO A 88 23.04 -20.41 -11.57
N ALA A 89 23.65 -21.32 -10.79
CA ALA A 89 23.53 -21.35 -9.33
C ALA A 89 24.02 -20.05 -8.64
N ASP A 90 24.96 -19.33 -9.25
CA ASP A 90 25.46 -18.03 -8.76
C ASP A 90 24.34 -16.97 -8.79
N VAL A 91 23.57 -16.90 -9.88
CA VAL A 91 22.43 -15.97 -10.04
C VAL A 91 21.34 -16.25 -9.00
N VAL A 92 21.05 -17.53 -8.73
CA VAL A 92 20.08 -17.93 -7.69
C VAL A 92 20.54 -17.49 -6.30
N THR A 93 21.84 -17.59 -6.02
CA THR A 93 22.44 -17.20 -4.74
C THR A 93 22.41 -15.68 -4.55
N GLN A 94 22.76 -14.92 -5.59
CA GLN A 94 22.71 -13.46 -5.57
C GLN A 94 21.28 -12.93 -5.40
N TYR A 95 20.31 -13.53 -6.08
CA TYR A 95 18.89 -13.20 -5.93
C TYR A 95 18.39 -13.44 -4.49
N ALA A 96 18.76 -14.57 -3.88
CA ALA A 96 18.42 -14.86 -2.50
C ALA A 96 19.01 -13.82 -1.54
N MET A 97 20.30 -13.50 -1.68
CA MET A 97 20.97 -12.46 -0.89
C MET A 97 20.31 -11.09 -1.06
N HIS A 98 19.95 -10.72 -2.30
CA HIS A 98 19.26 -9.46 -2.57
C HIS A 98 17.90 -9.39 -1.87
N ARG A 99 17.12 -10.47 -1.94
CA ARG A 99 15.81 -10.56 -1.26
C ARG A 99 15.94 -10.47 0.25
N ASP A 100 16.95 -11.11 0.83
CA ASP A 100 17.19 -11.05 2.27
C ASP A 100 17.58 -9.63 2.71
N ASN A 101 18.44 -8.96 1.93
CA ASN A 101 18.81 -7.57 2.17
C ASN A 101 17.61 -6.61 2.07
N LEU A 102 16.75 -6.80 1.06
CA LEU A 102 15.54 -6.02 0.87
C LEU A 102 14.54 -6.26 2.01
N SER A 103 14.36 -7.52 2.41
CA SER A 103 13.53 -7.91 3.56
C SER A 103 14.05 -7.28 4.86
N ALA A 104 15.35 -7.31 5.10
CA ALA A 104 15.98 -6.68 6.25
C ALA A 104 15.80 -5.15 6.23
N ALA A 105 15.95 -4.51 5.07
CA ALA A 105 15.77 -3.07 4.92
C ALA A 105 14.31 -2.65 5.23
N TRP A 106 13.32 -3.40 4.75
CA TRP A 106 11.91 -3.15 5.10
C TRP A 106 11.66 -3.31 6.60
N LYS A 107 12.21 -4.34 7.25
CA LYS A 107 12.05 -4.56 8.69
C LYS A 107 12.59 -3.41 9.55
N LEU A 108 13.62 -2.71 9.09
CA LEU A 108 14.20 -1.57 9.83
C LEU A 108 13.25 -0.36 9.87
N ILE A 109 12.39 -0.19 8.87
CA ILE A 109 11.57 1.02 8.68
C ILE A 109 10.07 0.78 8.84
N GLU A 110 9.60 -0.47 8.86
CA GLU A 110 8.18 -0.81 8.88
C GLU A 110 7.39 -0.23 10.07
N LYS A 111 8.02 -0.15 11.26
CA LYS A 111 7.37 0.38 12.47
C LYS A 111 7.23 1.90 12.42
N SER A 112 8.28 2.60 11.97
CA SER A 112 8.24 4.05 11.82
C SER A 112 7.30 4.47 10.69
N MET A 113 7.28 3.70 9.60
CA MET A 113 6.27 3.86 8.54
C MET A 113 4.85 3.68 9.08
N ALA A 114 4.59 2.62 9.87
CA ALA A 114 3.28 2.40 10.45
C ALA A 114 2.88 3.52 11.42
N ALA A 115 3.80 4.03 12.23
CA ALA A 115 3.57 5.16 13.12
C ALA A 115 3.19 6.44 12.33
N ALA A 116 4.00 6.82 11.34
CA ALA A 116 3.71 7.96 10.47
C ALA A 116 2.35 7.79 9.77
N PHE A 117 2.09 6.60 9.23
CA PHE A 117 0.81 6.27 8.61
C PHE A 117 -0.36 6.49 9.56
N PHE A 118 -0.32 5.99 10.80
CA PHE A 118 -1.43 6.17 11.74
C PHE A 118 -1.64 7.62 12.17
N VAL A 119 -0.57 8.41 12.31
CA VAL A 119 -0.67 9.86 12.57
C VAL A 119 -1.39 10.54 11.40
N CYS A 120 -0.94 10.30 10.17
CA CYS A 120 -1.56 10.84 8.97
C CYS A 120 -3.00 10.37 8.82
N GLN A 121 -3.28 9.10 9.11
CA GLN A 121 -4.62 8.50 9.06
C GLN A 121 -5.58 9.24 9.99
N TYR A 122 -5.14 9.52 11.22
CA TYR A 122 -5.94 10.22 12.21
C TYR A 122 -6.22 11.66 11.79
N GLN A 123 -5.17 12.40 11.37
CA GLN A 123 -5.27 13.80 10.98
C GLN A 123 -6.13 14.01 9.72
N THR A 124 -5.97 13.15 8.72
CA THR A 124 -6.65 13.25 7.41
C THR A 124 -7.99 12.50 7.36
N LYS A 125 -8.45 11.98 8.50
CA LYS A 125 -9.67 11.16 8.61
C LYS A 125 -9.67 10.03 7.58
N ASN A 126 -8.64 9.19 7.58
CA ASN A 126 -8.40 8.12 6.60
C ASN A 126 -8.15 8.60 5.17
N TRP A 127 -7.46 9.71 4.97
CA TRP A 127 -7.22 10.27 3.62
C TRP A 127 -8.53 10.51 2.84
N THR A 128 -9.63 10.79 3.57
CA THR A 128 -10.95 11.06 2.98
C THR A 128 -11.37 12.53 3.07
N SER A 129 -10.68 13.36 3.88
CA SER A 129 -11.04 14.77 4.05
C SER A 129 -10.30 15.68 3.05
N SER A 130 -10.99 16.11 2.00
CA SER A 130 -10.50 17.11 1.03
C SER A 130 -9.14 16.71 0.37
N THR A 131 -8.65 17.45 -0.63
CA THR A 131 -7.30 17.25 -1.16
C THR A 131 -6.20 17.72 -0.20
N THR A 132 -6.53 18.08 1.04
CA THR A 132 -5.60 18.50 2.10
C THR A 132 -4.55 17.45 2.46
N TYR A 133 -4.74 16.18 2.11
CA TYR A 133 -3.66 15.18 2.21
C TYR A 133 -2.51 15.42 1.22
N LEU A 134 -2.67 16.36 0.27
CA LEU A 134 -1.61 16.83 -0.63
C LEU A 134 -0.73 17.91 0.04
N GLU A 135 -1.15 18.47 1.18
CA GLU A 135 -0.33 19.39 1.96
C GLU A 135 0.54 18.58 2.95
N PRO A 136 1.86 18.81 3.01
CA PRO A 136 2.74 18.07 3.91
C PRO A 136 2.29 18.22 5.37
N LEU A 137 2.07 17.09 6.04
CA LEU A 137 1.64 17.07 7.44
C LEU A 137 2.77 17.42 8.42
N GLU A 138 4.03 17.24 8.01
CA GLU A 138 5.22 17.64 8.76
C GLU A 138 6.22 18.33 7.81
N GLU A 139 6.70 19.50 8.22
CA GLU A 139 7.81 20.20 7.59
C GLU A 139 9.13 19.71 8.20
N CYS A 140 10.17 19.58 7.37
CA CYS A 140 11.48 19.15 7.83
C CYS A 140 12.13 20.22 8.74
N ASN A 141 12.49 19.83 9.97
CA ASN A 141 13.13 20.73 10.94
C ASN A 141 14.68 20.73 10.86
N CYS A 142 15.27 20.08 9.85
CA CYS A 142 16.71 19.98 9.68
C CYS A 142 17.22 20.91 8.55
N PRO A 143 18.49 21.36 8.63
CA PRO A 143 19.02 22.37 7.72
C PRO A 143 19.27 21.87 6.29
N ASN A 144 19.41 20.55 6.12
CA ASN A 144 19.70 19.94 4.83
C ASN A 144 18.44 19.33 4.23
N THR A 145 18.06 19.86 3.07
CA THR A 145 17.06 19.26 2.20
C THR A 145 17.68 18.97 0.83
N HIS A 146 17.13 17.96 0.15
CA HIS A 146 17.54 17.61 -1.20
C HIS A 146 16.31 17.22 -2.01
N LYS A 147 16.35 17.52 -3.31
CA LYS A 147 15.26 17.15 -4.23
C LYS A 147 15.65 15.92 -5.03
N ARG A 148 14.69 15.02 -5.21
CA ARG A 148 14.85 13.85 -6.06
C ARG A 148 13.59 13.61 -6.89
N PRO A 149 13.71 13.24 -8.17
CA PRO A 149 12.57 12.85 -8.98
C PRO A 149 11.99 11.52 -8.50
N VAL A 150 10.67 11.49 -8.29
CA VAL A 150 9.91 10.29 -7.92
C VAL A 150 8.72 10.16 -8.86
N ASP A 151 8.47 8.95 -9.36
CA ASP A 151 7.25 8.65 -10.11
C ASP A 151 6.08 8.47 -9.14
N LEU A 152 5.15 9.42 -9.14
CA LEU A 152 3.98 9.43 -8.24
C LEU A 152 2.74 8.92 -8.97
N ILE A 153 2.20 7.78 -8.54
CA ILE A 153 1.08 7.11 -9.21
C ILE A 153 -0.21 7.31 -8.39
N HIS A 154 -1.25 7.83 -9.03
CA HIS A 154 -2.57 8.05 -8.43
C HIS A 154 -3.65 7.16 -9.07
N THR A 155 -4.87 7.25 -8.56
CA THR A 155 -6.02 6.50 -9.11
C THR A 155 -6.34 6.88 -10.56
N HIS A 156 -6.31 8.17 -10.89
CA HIS A 156 -6.77 8.68 -12.19
C HIS A 156 -5.66 9.29 -13.04
N ASP A 157 -4.51 9.56 -12.44
CA ASP A 157 -3.40 10.26 -13.07
C ASP A 157 -2.05 9.75 -12.55
N ARG A 158 -0.97 10.23 -13.14
CA ARG A 158 0.40 9.95 -12.73
C ARG A 158 1.28 11.18 -12.96
N HIS A 159 2.26 11.36 -12.11
CA HIS A 159 3.24 12.43 -12.22
C HIS A 159 4.64 11.80 -12.34
N PRO A 160 5.11 11.56 -13.58
CA PRO A 160 6.45 11.02 -13.79
C PRO A 160 7.50 12.05 -13.38
N LYS A 161 8.57 11.57 -12.72
CA LYS A 161 9.72 12.39 -12.29
C LYS A 161 9.32 13.67 -11.54
N GLN A 162 8.31 13.58 -10.69
CA GLN A 162 7.93 14.70 -9.83
C GLN A 162 9.08 14.99 -8.86
N GLU A 163 9.54 16.25 -8.82
CA GLU A 163 10.56 16.67 -7.85
C GLU A 163 9.96 16.69 -6.45
N VAL A 164 10.38 15.73 -5.61
CA VAL A 164 9.98 15.63 -4.21
C VAL A 164 11.14 16.11 -3.34
N GLU A 165 10.83 16.96 -2.37
CA GLU A 165 11.80 17.43 -1.38
C GLU A 165 11.88 16.45 -0.21
N PHE A 166 13.10 15.98 0.05
CA PHE A 166 13.47 15.09 1.14
C PHE A 166 14.42 15.82 2.09
N CYS A 167 14.58 15.28 3.29
CA CYS A 167 15.48 15.86 4.28
C CYS A 167 16.24 14.80 5.05
N ASP A 168 17.46 15.13 5.48
CA ASP A 168 18.37 14.13 6.04
C ASP A 168 17.94 13.60 7.42
N CYS A 169 17.02 14.30 8.09
CA CYS A 169 16.51 13.93 9.41
C CYS A 169 15.36 12.92 9.37
N ILE A 170 14.67 12.76 8.24
CA ILE A 170 13.55 11.83 8.08
C ILE A 170 13.85 10.92 6.89
N PRO A 171 13.89 9.59 7.09
CA PRO A 171 14.05 8.67 5.97
C PRO A 171 13.05 8.90 4.83
N ASP A 172 13.51 8.91 3.59
CA ASP A 172 12.70 9.17 2.39
C ASP A 172 11.36 8.40 2.32
N PRO A 173 11.30 7.10 2.67
CA PRO A 173 10.05 6.34 2.66
C PRO A 173 9.00 6.90 3.64
N ILE A 174 9.44 7.50 4.76
CA ILE A 174 8.58 8.11 5.76
C ILE A 174 8.12 9.49 5.29
N CYS A 175 9.00 10.30 4.68
CA CYS A 175 8.62 11.55 4.02
C CYS A 175 7.48 11.33 3.02
N LEU A 176 7.57 10.27 2.20
CA LEU A 176 6.52 9.94 1.25
C LEU A 176 5.18 9.60 1.91
N ILE A 177 5.18 8.97 3.09
CA ILE A 177 3.93 8.72 3.84
C ILE A 177 3.29 10.03 4.29
N TYR A 178 4.09 10.98 4.78
CA TYR A 178 3.59 12.30 5.15
C TYR A 178 3.01 13.08 3.96
N LEU A 179 3.52 12.81 2.75
CA LEU A 179 2.98 13.34 1.49
C LEU A 179 1.77 12.56 0.97
N GLY A 180 1.32 11.52 1.66
CA GLY A 180 0.16 10.73 1.25
C GLY A 180 0.46 9.57 0.30
N TYR A 181 1.70 9.08 0.25
CA TYR A 181 2.13 8.00 -0.63
C TYR A 181 2.73 6.81 0.13
N ILE A 182 2.52 5.61 -0.41
CA ILE A 182 3.25 4.41 -0.02
C ILE A 182 4.46 4.25 -0.96
N PRO A 183 5.69 4.20 -0.42
CA PRO A 183 6.90 4.00 -1.20
C PRO A 183 6.98 2.57 -1.74
N ALA A 184 7.55 2.41 -2.94
CA ALA A 184 7.80 1.10 -3.53
C ALA A 184 9.13 0.45 -3.11
N SER A 185 9.97 1.17 -2.34
CA SER A 185 11.23 0.63 -1.82
C SER A 185 11.59 1.23 -0.45
N PRO A 186 12.40 0.55 0.37
CA PRO A 186 12.66 0.94 1.76
C PRO A 186 13.83 1.91 1.97
N LYS A 187 14.56 2.30 0.92
CA LYS A 187 15.75 3.17 1.03
C LYS A 187 15.61 4.45 0.21
N LYS A 188 15.68 4.33 -1.11
CA LYS A 188 15.64 5.45 -2.05
C LYS A 188 14.49 5.23 -3.03
N PRO A 189 13.23 5.48 -2.62
CA PRO A 189 12.07 5.25 -3.45
C PRO A 189 12.06 6.18 -4.67
N CYS A 190 12.20 5.59 -5.85
CA CYS A 190 12.02 6.25 -7.14
C CYS A 190 10.57 6.16 -7.67
N THR A 191 9.72 5.39 -7.00
CA THR A 191 8.30 5.24 -7.32
C THR A 191 7.51 5.16 -6.02
N ALA A 192 6.36 5.84 -6.00
CA ALA A 192 5.44 5.83 -4.88
C ALA A 192 3.99 5.87 -5.37
N PHE A 193 3.10 5.24 -4.61
CA PHE A 193 1.69 5.10 -4.95
C PHE A 193 0.86 5.85 -3.93
N SER A 194 -0.13 6.64 -4.38
CA SER A 194 -0.97 7.36 -3.43
C SER A 194 -1.71 6.39 -2.50
N ILE A 195 -1.82 6.75 -1.23
CA ILE A 195 -2.50 5.92 -0.22
C ILE A 195 -3.95 5.60 -0.65
N PRO A 196 -4.74 6.54 -1.20
CA PRO A 196 -6.07 6.23 -1.73
C PRO A 196 -6.05 5.19 -2.85
N PHE A 197 -5.03 5.18 -3.72
CA PHE A 197 -4.89 4.20 -4.79
C PHE A 197 -4.62 2.79 -4.24
N ILE A 198 -3.70 2.69 -3.26
CA ILE A 198 -3.40 1.44 -2.54
C ILE A 198 -4.62 0.92 -1.80
N GLN A 199 -5.35 1.81 -1.12
CA GLN A 199 -6.60 1.47 -0.45
C GLN A 199 -7.67 0.99 -1.44
N LEU A 200 -7.83 1.64 -2.59
CA LEU A 200 -8.77 1.21 -3.63
C LEU A 200 -8.48 -0.23 -4.07
N PHE A 201 -7.23 -0.53 -4.39
CA PHE A 201 -6.84 -1.91 -4.74
C PHE A 201 -7.14 -2.88 -3.61
N HIS A 202 -6.81 -2.54 -2.36
CA HIS A 202 -7.05 -3.40 -1.21
C HIS A 202 -8.53 -3.80 -1.08
N HIS A 203 -9.45 -2.85 -1.23
CA HIS A 203 -10.89 -3.13 -1.16
C HIS A 203 -11.38 -3.94 -2.36
N ILE A 204 -10.91 -3.64 -3.56
CA ILE A 204 -11.27 -4.39 -4.77
C ILE A 204 -10.77 -5.84 -4.65
N TRP A 205 -9.51 -6.03 -4.25
CA TRP A 205 -8.91 -7.35 -4.07
C TRP A 205 -9.69 -8.18 -3.04
N TYR A 206 -10.12 -7.56 -1.94
CA TYR A 206 -10.91 -8.25 -0.90
C TYR A 206 -12.24 -8.79 -1.43
N GLU A 207 -12.94 -8.05 -2.29
CA GLU A 207 -14.25 -8.44 -2.81
C GLU A 207 -14.19 -9.34 -4.05
N SER A 208 -13.17 -9.16 -4.89
CA SER A 208 -13.12 -9.76 -6.24
C SER A 208 -11.92 -10.66 -6.50
N ALA A 209 -10.95 -10.73 -5.57
CA ALA A 209 -9.69 -11.45 -5.74
C ALA A 209 -8.92 -11.10 -7.04
N ILE A 210 -9.11 -9.88 -7.58
CA ILE A 210 -8.40 -9.42 -8.77
C ILE A 210 -6.89 -9.41 -8.49
N PRO A 211 -6.07 -10.10 -9.31
CA PRO A 211 -4.62 -10.08 -9.13
C PRO A 211 -4.07 -8.67 -9.36
N TYR A 212 -3.05 -8.29 -8.57
CA TYR A 212 -2.45 -6.96 -8.65
C TYR A 212 -1.87 -6.66 -10.04
N SER A 213 -1.38 -7.67 -10.77
CA SER A 213 -0.86 -7.54 -12.14
C SER A 213 -1.93 -7.05 -13.12
N SER A 214 -3.13 -7.64 -13.08
CA SER A 214 -4.24 -7.19 -13.93
C SER A 214 -4.75 -5.81 -13.51
N PHE A 215 -4.79 -5.53 -12.21
CA PHE A 215 -5.18 -4.21 -11.71
C PHE A 215 -4.20 -3.13 -12.19
N ILE A 216 -2.90 -3.31 -11.95
CA ILE A 216 -1.90 -2.31 -12.32
C ILE A 216 -1.83 -2.13 -13.84
N ALA A 217 -1.84 -3.22 -14.63
CA ALA A 217 -1.83 -3.15 -16.08
C ALA A 217 -3.04 -2.37 -16.63
N GLY A 218 -4.24 -2.67 -16.11
CA GLY A 218 -5.46 -1.95 -16.48
C GLY A 218 -5.41 -0.47 -16.11
N THR A 219 -4.89 -0.14 -14.92
CA THR A 219 -4.77 1.25 -14.46
C THR A 219 -3.74 2.04 -15.26
N VAL A 220 -2.57 1.46 -15.55
CA VAL A 220 -1.53 2.08 -16.38
C VAL A 220 -2.04 2.31 -17.78
N TYR A 221 -2.70 1.32 -18.39
CA TYR A 221 -3.35 1.47 -19.69
C TYR A 221 -4.39 2.60 -19.68
N HIS A 222 -5.25 2.65 -18.65
CA HIS A 222 -6.24 3.72 -18.51
C HIS A 222 -5.58 5.11 -18.40
N GLN A 223 -4.52 5.25 -17.59
CA GLN A 223 -3.78 6.49 -17.45
C GLN A 223 -3.04 6.86 -18.75
N ASP A 224 -2.50 5.89 -19.48
CA ASP A 224 -1.81 6.09 -20.77
C ASP A 224 -2.74 6.68 -21.81
N THR A 225 -4.01 6.27 -21.86
CA THR A 225 -5.00 6.85 -22.79
C THR A 225 -5.32 8.32 -22.52
N ARG A 226 -4.95 8.84 -21.35
CA ARG A 226 -5.33 10.17 -20.86
C ARG A 226 -4.14 11.12 -20.71
N SER A 227 -2.92 10.59 -20.64
CA SER A 227 -1.71 11.37 -20.45
C SER A 227 -1.04 11.68 -21.78
N SER A 228 -0.50 12.89 -21.92
CA SER A 228 0.37 13.27 -23.05
C SER A 228 1.80 12.72 -22.92
N THR A 229 2.16 12.17 -21.75
CA THR A 229 3.52 11.71 -21.44
C THR A 229 3.53 10.23 -21.04
N GLN A 230 4.38 9.43 -21.70
CA GLN A 230 4.55 8.03 -21.34
C GLN A 230 5.44 7.89 -20.08
N LEU A 231 5.06 6.94 -19.23
CA LEU A 231 5.87 6.55 -18.07
C LEU A 231 7.02 5.66 -18.57
N LEU A 232 8.23 6.22 -18.66
CA LEU A 232 9.40 5.52 -19.17
C LEU A 232 10.22 4.88 -18.04
N ALA A 233 10.91 3.79 -18.38
CA ALA A 233 11.93 3.20 -17.51
C ALA A 233 13.00 4.24 -17.17
N GLN A 234 13.60 4.12 -15.98
CA GLN A 234 14.72 4.98 -15.57
C GLN A 234 16.06 4.53 -16.18
N SER A 235 16.09 3.36 -16.84
CA SER A 235 17.24 2.89 -17.62
C SER A 235 17.43 3.75 -18.87
N GLN A 236 18.61 3.67 -19.49
CA GLN A 236 18.87 4.36 -20.77
C GLN A 236 17.97 3.85 -21.91
N SER A 237 17.38 2.67 -21.75
CA SER A 237 16.35 2.17 -22.66
C SER A 237 15.06 2.97 -22.49
N LYS A 238 14.54 3.51 -23.60
CA LYS A 238 13.25 4.24 -23.63
C LYS A 238 12.04 3.29 -23.55
N ASN A 239 12.16 2.21 -22.79
CA ASN A 239 11.10 1.22 -22.64
C ASN A 239 9.99 1.77 -21.74
N PRO A 240 8.72 1.32 -21.93
CA PRO A 240 7.67 1.57 -20.96
C PRO A 240 8.08 1.06 -19.58
N ARG A 241 7.75 1.83 -18.54
CA ARG A 241 8.05 1.42 -17.16
C ARG A 241 7.08 0.32 -16.71
N GLU A 242 7.65 -0.77 -16.22
CA GLU A 242 6.91 -1.83 -15.56
C GLU A 242 6.62 -1.45 -14.11
N LEU A 243 5.33 -1.34 -13.76
CA LEU A 243 4.89 -0.99 -12.40
C LEU A 243 4.48 -2.20 -11.55
N GLN A 244 4.55 -3.42 -12.08
CA GLN A 244 4.06 -4.61 -11.37
C GLN A 244 4.84 -4.86 -10.08
N ILE A 245 6.16 -4.92 -10.16
CA ILE A 245 7.06 -5.12 -9.02
C ILE A 245 6.96 -3.99 -7.99
N PRO A 246 7.14 -2.70 -8.36
CA PRO A 246 7.05 -1.63 -7.37
C PRO A 246 5.65 -1.57 -6.74
N PHE A 247 4.60 -1.91 -7.47
CA PHE A 247 3.26 -2.00 -6.91
C PHE A 247 3.13 -3.15 -5.89
N SER A 248 3.68 -4.34 -6.19
CA SER A 248 3.67 -5.44 -5.22
C SER A 248 4.42 -5.10 -3.92
N GLU A 249 5.57 -4.44 -4.03
CA GLU A 249 6.35 -4.00 -2.86
C GLU A 249 5.57 -2.98 -2.00
N ALA A 250 4.91 -2.01 -2.64
CA ALA A 250 4.07 -1.05 -1.95
C ALA A 250 2.86 -1.71 -1.28
N ILE A 251 2.21 -2.68 -1.93
CA ILE A 251 1.11 -3.45 -1.35
C ILE A 251 1.57 -4.25 -0.13
N ASP A 252 2.74 -4.87 -0.18
CA ASP A 252 3.27 -5.63 0.94
C ASP A 252 3.67 -4.72 2.11
N ALA A 253 4.24 -3.54 1.84
CA ALA A 253 4.46 -2.52 2.85
C ALA A 253 3.14 -2.09 3.51
N TYR A 254 2.10 -1.82 2.72
CA TYR A 254 0.77 -1.47 3.25
C TYR A 254 0.14 -2.60 4.09
N ARG A 255 0.25 -3.85 3.65
CA ARG A 255 -0.23 -5.01 4.42
C ARG A 255 0.49 -5.15 5.77
N ARG A 256 1.79 -4.84 5.84
CA ARG A 256 2.54 -4.80 7.12
C ARG A 256 2.00 -3.71 8.05
N ILE A 257 1.72 -2.51 7.52
CA ILE A 257 1.07 -1.43 8.29
C ILE A 257 -0.28 -1.90 8.85
N GLN A 258 -1.13 -2.53 8.03
CA GLN A 258 -2.40 -3.08 8.49
C GLN A 258 -2.23 -4.20 9.54
N HIS A 259 -1.17 -5.00 9.43
CA HIS A 259 -0.84 -6.00 10.44
C HIS A 259 -0.53 -5.34 11.79
N PHE A 260 0.28 -4.27 11.81
CA PHE A 260 0.55 -3.51 13.03
C PHE A 260 -0.72 -2.92 13.64
N GLN A 261 -1.65 -2.43 12.81
CA GLN A 261 -2.94 -1.92 13.29
C GLN A 261 -3.72 -3.02 14.04
N LYS A 262 -3.81 -4.23 13.46
CA LYS A 262 -4.50 -5.37 14.08
C LYS A 262 -3.83 -5.77 15.40
N GLN A 263 -2.50 -5.79 15.46
CA GLN A 263 -1.76 -6.10 16.69
C GLN A 263 -2.02 -5.05 17.77
N LEU A 264 -1.98 -3.76 17.41
CA LEU A 264 -2.27 -2.66 18.33
C LEU A 264 -3.68 -2.79 18.91
N ILE A 265 -4.71 -3.00 18.08
CA ILE A 265 -6.09 -3.20 18.53
C ILE A 265 -6.21 -4.43 19.45
N LYS A 266 -5.58 -5.54 19.09
CA LYS A 266 -5.61 -6.77 19.90
C LYS A 266 -5.01 -6.52 21.29
N THR A 267 -3.84 -5.89 21.34
CA THR A 267 -3.15 -5.59 22.61
C THR A 267 -3.93 -4.60 23.48
N THR A 268 -4.47 -3.51 22.91
CA THR A 268 -5.25 -2.53 23.68
C THR A 268 -6.54 -3.12 24.25
N LEU A 269 -7.23 -3.98 23.49
CA LEU A 269 -8.41 -4.69 23.97
C LEU A 269 -8.07 -5.67 25.10
N SER A 270 -6.98 -6.45 24.97
CA SER A 270 -6.54 -7.36 26.03
C SER A 270 -6.14 -6.63 27.32
N LEU A 271 -5.50 -5.47 27.21
CA LEU A 271 -5.13 -4.63 28.36
C LEU A 271 -6.36 -4.03 29.05
N THR A 272 -7.38 -3.64 28.28
CA THR A 272 -8.65 -3.14 28.84
C THR A 272 -9.34 -4.20 29.70
N ILE A 273 -9.35 -5.47 29.25
CA ILE A 273 -9.95 -6.58 30.00
C ILE A 273 -9.21 -6.82 31.32
N GLN A 274 -7.87 -6.86 31.28
CA GLN A 274 -7.05 -7.03 32.49
C GLN A 274 -7.20 -5.89 33.51
N ALA A 275 -7.34 -4.65 33.03
CA ALA A 275 -7.57 -3.49 33.89
C ALA A 275 -8.95 -3.48 34.55
N MET A 276 -9.96 -4.06 33.89
CA MET A 276 -11.29 -4.24 34.48
C MET A 276 -11.28 -5.34 35.56
N ASP A 277 -10.59 -6.45 35.33
CA ASP A 277 -10.50 -7.55 36.31
C ASP A 277 -9.68 -7.16 37.56
N GLY A 278 -8.69 -6.27 37.41
CA GLY A 278 -7.90 -5.73 38.52
C GLY A 278 -8.64 -4.72 39.41
N ASN A 279 -9.77 -4.18 38.98
CA ASN A 279 -10.56 -3.18 39.73
C ASN A 279 -11.74 -3.80 40.52
N PHE A 280 -11.91 -5.13 40.50
CA PHE A 280 -12.93 -5.85 41.29
C PHE A 280 -12.39 -6.44 42.62
N GLN A 281 -11.23 -5.98 43.11
CA GLN A 281 -10.61 -6.49 44.35
C GLN A 281 -10.55 -5.49 45.53
N HIS A 282 -11.41 -4.48 45.57
CA HIS A 282 -11.55 -3.62 46.76
C HIS A 282 -13.00 -3.50 47.23
#